data_AF-K7K9I7-F1
#
_entry.id   AF-K7K9I7-F1
#
_cell.length_a   1.000
_cell.length_b   1.000
_cell.length_c   1.000
_cell.angle_alpha   90.00
_cell.angle_beta   90.00
_cell.angle_gamma   90.00
#
_symmetry.space_group_name_H-M   'P 1'
#
loop_
_entity.id
_entity.type
_entity.pdbx_description
1 polymer ?
#
loop_
_entity_poly.entity_id
_entity_poly.type
_entity_poly.pdbx_seq_one_letter_code
_entity_poly.pdbx_strand_id
1 'polypeptide(L)'
;MGVNVTMNCVHPGIVRTRLAREYLLFFLASKLLKTIPEAAAMTCYVATHPRLFNVSGKYFADCSETSTSKLGSNSTEAARL
;
A
#
# COMPACT_ATOMS: atom_id res chain seq x y z
N MET A 1 -17.14 -10.80 -23.67
CA MET A 1 -17.06 -9.37 -23.33
C MET A 1 -16.04 -9.21 -22.21
N GLY A 2 -15.06 -8.32 -22.34
CA GLY A 2 -14.12 -8.03 -21.25
C GLY A 2 -14.71 -7.01 -20.29
N VAL A 3 -14.63 -7.26 -18.98
CA VAL A 3 -14.94 -6.23 -17.97
C VAL A 3 -13.75 -5.29 -17.85
N ASN A 4 -13.99 -3.97 -17.80
CA ASN A 4 -12.94 -2.98 -17.57
C ASN A 4 -12.64 -2.89 -16.06
N VAL A 5 -11.75 -3.75 -15.58
CA VAL A 5 -11.32 -3.79 -14.19
C VAL A 5 -9.85 -3.42 -14.10
N THR A 6 -9.54 -2.46 -13.24
CA THR A 6 -8.17 -2.11 -12.86
C THR A 6 -7.86 -2.65 -11.47
N MET A 7 -6.64 -3.13 -11.26
CA MET A 7 -6.17 -3.58 -9.94
C MET A 7 -4.78 -3.04 -9.68
N ASN A 8 -4.58 -2.45 -8.51
CA ASN A 8 -3.30 -1.89 -8.09
C ASN A 8 -3.01 -2.30 -6.65
N CYS A 9 -1.73 -2.34 -6.31
CA CYS A 9 -1.26 -2.60 -4.96
C CYS A 9 -0.93 -1.28 -4.24
N VAL A 10 -1.18 -1.24 -2.94
CA VAL A 10 -0.92 -0.05 -2.11
C VAL A 10 -0.10 -0.42 -0.89
N HIS A 11 0.84 0.44 -0.52
CA HIS A 11 1.61 0.35 0.71
C HIS A 11 1.21 1.46 1.68
N PRO A 12 0.42 1.17 2.72
CA PRO A 12 -0.09 2.20 3.64
C PRO A 12 0.98 2.77 4.58
N GLY A 13 2.21 2.26 4.54
CA GLY A 13 3.24 2.56 5.53
C GLY A 13 2.98 1.81 6.84
N ILE A 14 3.69 2.23 7.90
CA ILE A 14 3.42 1.74 9.25
C ILE A 14 2.30 2.60 9.83
N VAL A 15 1.13 1.98 9.97
CA VAL A 15 -0.08 2.63 10.46
C VAL A 15 -0.24 2.36 11.95
N ARG A 16 -0.68 3.38 12.70
CA ARG A 16 -0.98 3.29 14.13
C ARG A 16 -2.23 2.44 14.40
N THR A 17 -2.07 1.13 14.23
CA THR A 17 -3.06 0.10 14.54
C THR A 17 -2.64 -0.70 15.78
N ARG A 18 -3.49 -1.62 16.24
CA ARG A 18 -3.16 -2.52 17.35
C ARG A 18 -2.19 -3.64 16.98
N LEU A 19 -1.77 -3.76 15.71
CA LEU A 19 -0.96 -4.87 15.23
C LEU A 19 0.43 -4.91 15.89
N ALA A 20 1.08 -3.75 16.00
CA ALA A 20 2.43 -3.63 16.56
C ALA A 20 2.44 -3.27 18.06
N ARG A 21 1.30 -3.34 18.77
CA ARG A 21 1.16 -2.82 20.15
C ARG A 21 2.08 -3.47 21.18
N GLU A 22 2.56 -4.68 20.90
CA GLU A 22 3.37 -5.49 21.82
C GLU A 22 4.87 -5.14 21.74
N TYR A 23 5.30 -4.41 20.71
CA TYR A 23 6.66 -3.91 20.63
C TYR A 23 6.81 -2.69 21.56
N LEU A 24 7.80 -2.72 22.46
CA LEU A 24 8.07 -1.62 23.39
C LEU A 24 8.23 -0.26 22.67
N LEU A 25 8.89 -0.27 21.51
CA LEU A 25 9.09 0.90 20.66
C LEU A 25 7.79 1.47 20.08
N PHE A 26 6.68 0.70 20.06
CA PHE A 26 5.41 1.17 19.51
C PHE A 26 4.90 2.41 20.25
N PHE A 27 4.94 2.43 21.58
CA PHE A 27 4.47 3.58 22.35
C PHE A 27 5.33 4.83 22.12
N LEU A 28 6.65 4.65 21.91
CA LEU A 28 7.58 5.73 21.63
C LEU A 28 7.42 6.26 20.19
N ALA A 29 7.28 5.37 19.22
CA ALA A 29 7.19 5.70 17.80
C ALA A 29 5.76 6.02 17.33
N SER A 30 4.72 5.73 18.11
CA SER A 30 3.30 5.88 17.73
C SER A 30 2.94 7.27 17.21
N LYS A 31 3.63 8.32 17.65
CA LYS A 31 3.41 9.70 17.20
C LYS A 31 4.01 9.98 15.81
N LEU A 32 4.94 9.16 15.34
CA LEU A 32 5.56 9.21 14.02
C LEU A 32 4.88 8.28 13.01
N LEU A 33 3.97 7.42 13.47
CA LEU A 33 3.22 6.50 12.63
C LEU A 33 2.04 7.21 11.96
N LYS A 34 1.71 6.79 10.74
CA LYS A 34 0.53 7.30 10.03
C LYS A 34 -0.75 6.97 10.80
N THR A 35 -1.71 7.88 10.77
CA THR A 35 -3.05 7.59 11.30
C THR A 35 -3.83 6.67 10.36
N ILE A 36 -4.90 6.03 10.87
CA ILE A 36 -5.77 5.17 10.05
C ILE A 36 -6.38 5.97 8.86
N PRO A 37 -6.91 7.20 9.06
CA PRO A 37 -7.43 7.99 7.94
C PRO A 37 -6.36 8.37 6.90
N GLU A 38 -5.15 8.73 7.33
CA GLU A 38 -4.03 9.02 6.40
C GLU A 38 -3.70 7.81 5.53
N ALA A 39 -3.64 6.62 6.13
CA ALA A 39 -3.38 5.38 5.41
C ALA A 39 -4.54 5.01 4.47
N ALA A 40 -5.78 5.17 4.91
CA ALA A 40 -6.97 4.88 4.11
C ALA A 40 -7.12 5.84 2.92
N ALA A 41 -6.74 7.11 3.08
CA ALA A 41 -6.79 8.12 2.02
C ALA A 41 -6.00 7.69 0.78
N MET A 42 -4.92 6.94 0.94
CA MET A 42 -4.14 6.40 -0.15
C MET A 42 -4.92 5.37 -1.00
N THR A 43 -5.64 4.46 -0.35
CA THR A 43 -6.52 3.51 -1.05
C THR A 43 -7.62 4.23 -1.80
N CYS A 44 -8.25 5.23 -1.17
CA CYS A 44 -9.25 6.07 -1.83
C CYS A 44 -8.66 6.83 -3.04
N TYR A 45 -7.46 7.41 -2.90
CA TYR A 45 -6.76 8.07 -3.99
C TYR A 45 -6.52 7.10 -5.16
N VAL A 46 -5.98 5.90 -4.90
CA VAL A 46 -5.72 4.91 -5.95
C VAL A 46 -7.01 4.42 -6.62
N ALA A 47 -8.11 4.32 -5.87
CA ALA A 47 -9.38 3.85 -6.39
C ALA A 47 -10.18 4.92 -7.17
N THR A 48 -9.99 6.21 -6.88
CA THR A 48 -10.94 7.25 -7.34
C THR A 48 -10.30 8.40 -8.11
N HIS A 49 -8.99 8.62 -7.99
CA HIS A 49 -8.38 9.83 -8.54
C HIS A 49 -8.35 9.80 -10.08
N PRO A 50 -8.84 10.83 -10.81
CA PRO A 50 -8.94 10.80 -12.27
C PRO A 50 -7.63 10.53 -13.00
N ARG A 51 -6.49 10.98 -12.43
CA ARG A 51 -5.14 10.69 -12.95
C ARG A 51 -4.81 9.19 -13.03
N LEU A 52 -5.54 8.34 -12.32
CA LEU A 52 -5.35 6.90 -12.28
C LEU A 52 -6.41 6.13 -13.11
N PHE A 53 -7.18 6.83 -13.93
CA PHE A 53 -8.10 6.20 -14.88
C PHE A 53 -7.32 5.25 -15.80
N ASN A 54 -7.82 4.02 -15.95
CA ASN A 54 -7.17 2.92 -16.68
C ASN A 54 -5.75 2.53 -16.20
N VAL A 55 -5.29 3.01 -15.04
CA VAL A 55 -4.01 2.57 -14.46
C VAL A 55 -4.23 1.24 -13.73
N SER A 56 -3.49 0.21 -14.11
CA SER A 56 -3.57 -1.14 -13.54
C SER A 56 -2.19 -1.78 -13.44
N GLY A 57 -2.03 -2.74 -12.53
CA GLY A 57 -0.79 -3.48 -12.29
C GLY A 57 0.31 -2.67 -11.61
N LYS A 58 -0.02 -1.53 -11.01
CA LYS A 58 0.95 -0.65 -10.37
C LYS A 58 1.01 -0.84 -8.86
N TYR A 59 2.11 -0.40 -8.28
CA TYR A 59 2.33 -0.37 -6.84
C TYR A 59 2.52 1.08 -6.40
N PHE A 60 1.79 1.48 -5.36
CA PHE A 60 1.84 2.83 -4.84
C PHE A 60 2.38 2.84 -3.42
N ALA A 61 3.12 3.91 -3.07
CA ALA A 61 3.47 4.32 -1.71
C ALA A 61 3.40 5.86 -1.64
N ASP A 62 2.94 6.42 -0.52
CA ASP A 62 2.88 7.88 -0.31
C ASP A 62 2.24 8.64 -1.49
N CYS A 63 1.11 8.13 -1.99
CA CYS A 63 0.35 8.68 -3.12
C CYS A 63 1.11 8.78 -4.45
N SER A 64 2.22 8.06 -4.60
CA SER A 64 3.05 8.02 -5.81
C SER A 64 3.27 6.58 -6.29
N GLU A 65 3.36 6.39 -7.60
CA GLU A 65 3.79 5.09 -8.15
C GLU A 65 5.24 4.84 -7.74
N THR A 66 5.54 3.64 -7.25
CA THR A 66 6.90 3.25 -6.85
C THR A 66 7.16 1.79 -7.17
N SER A 67 8.42 1.41 -7.18
CA SER A 67 8.83 0.01 -7.31
C SER A 67 8.73 -0.73 -5.98
N THR A 68 8.42 -2.03 -6.05
CA THR A 68 8.48 -2.93 -4.92
C THR A 68 9.93 -3.26 -4.53
N SER A 69 10.12 -3.91 -3.38
CA SER A 69 11.44 -4.44 -2.99
C SER A 69 11.88 -5.56 -3.93
N LYS A 70 13.19 -5.87 -3.96
CA LYS A 70 13.74 -6.98 -4.76
C LYS A 70 13.02 -8.32 -4.53
N LEU A 71 12.62 -8.57 -3.27
CA LEU A 71 11.86 -9.75 -2.88
C LEU A 71 10.41 -9.68 -3.37
N GLY A 72 9.78 -8.50 -3.24
CA GLY A 72 8.42 -8.27 -3.74
C GLY A 72 8.27 -8.27 -5.26
N SER A 73 9.38 -8.13 -6.00
CA SER A 73 9.42 -8.23 -7.47
C SER A 73 10.00 -9.54 -7.99
N ASN A 74 10.30 -10.51 -7.12
CA ASN A 74 10.95 -11.76 -7.52
C ASN A 74 9.91 -12.78 -8.03
N SER A 75 9.84 -12.97 -9.36
CA SER A 75 8.91 -13.91 -9.99
C SER A 75 9.20 -15.38 -9.65
N THR A 76 10.45 -15.73 -9.39
CA THR A 76 10.84 -17.11 -9.02
C THR A 76 10.31 -17.47 -7.64
N GLU A 77 10.41 -16.56 -6.67
CA GLU A 77 9.82 -16.77 -5.33
C GLU A 77 8.30 -16.68 -5.37
N ALA A 78 7.73 -15.78 -6.19
CA ALA A 78 6.27 -15.69 -6.36
C ALA A 78 5.66 -16.99 -6.92
N ALA A 79 6.37 -17.69 -7.81
CA ALA A 79 5.92 -18.96 -8.39
C ALA A 79 5.98 -20.17 -7.43
N ARG A 80 6.53 -20.00 -6.22
CA ARG A 80 6.57 -21.04 -5.17
C ARG A 80 5.38 -21.00 -4.21
N LEU A 81 4.57 -19.94 -4.26
CA LEU A 81 3.38 -19.75 -3.43
C LEU A 81 2.12 -20.27 -4.15
#